data_AF-A0A5C4LHL4-F1
#
_entry.id   AF-A0A5C4LHL4-F1
#
_cell.length_a   1.000
_cell.length_b   1.000
_cell.length_c   1.000
_cell.angle_alpha   90.00
_cell.angle_beta   90.00
_cell.angle_gamma   90.00
#
_symmetry.space_group_name_H-M   'P 1'
#
loop_
_entity.id
_entity.type
_entity.pdbx_description
1 polymer ?
#
loop_
_entity_poly.entity_id
_entity_poly.type
_entity_poly.pdbx_seq_one_letter_code
_entity_poly.pdbx_strand_id
1 'polypeptide(L)' 'MGLVPVEASAQGTERQRLACMTDAMTLCSRDVPDSRRIERCLRRNYDRISAPCQGELDAASAAANPNAGVPGTSR' A
#
# COMPACT_ATOMS: atom_id res chain seq x y z
N MET A 1 -21.92 29.89 -0.78
CA MET A 1 -20.75 29.93 -1.67
C MET A 1 -19.53 29.49 -0.87
N GLY A 2 -19.10 28.24 -1.04
CA GLY A 2 -17.96 27.67 -0.32
C GLY A 2 -17.61 26.31 -0.92
N LEU A 3 -16.75 26.33 -1.93
CA LEU A 3 -16.20 25.13 -2.55
C LEU A 3 -15.18 24.56 -1.57
N VAL A 4 -15.57 23.58 -0.76
CA VAL A 4 -14.60 22.81 0.03
C VAL A 4 -13.77 21.98 -0.95
N PRO A 5 -12.42 21.99 -0.86
CA PRO A 5 -11.62 21.10 -1.66
C PRO A 5 -12.01 19.68 -1.28
N VAL A 6 -12.43 18.89 -2.26
CA VAL A 6 -12.47 17.44 -2.11
C VAL A 6 -11.01 17.00 -2.04
N GLU A 7 -10.41 17.12 -0.86
CA GLU A 7 -9.14 16.50 -0.58
C GLU A 7 -9.43 15.01 -0.56
N ALA A 8 -9.33 14.44 -1.77
CA ALA A 8 -9.41 13.04 -2.04
C ALA A 8 -8.50 12.34 -1.04
N SER A 9 -9.12 11.82 0.02
CA SER A 9 -8.50 10.90 0.96
C SER A 9 -8.40 9.52 0.28
N ALA A 10 -7.87 9.54 -0.94
CA ALA A 10 -7.43 8.44 -1.79
C ALA A 10 -6.02 8.77 -2.36
N GLN A 11 -5.51 9.97 -2.06
CA GLN A 11 -4.12 10.37 -2.35
C GLN A 11 -3.11 9.56 -1.53
N GLY A 12 -3.54 8.96 -0.42
CA GLY A 12 -2.79 7.94 0.30
C GLY A 12 -2.51 6.77 -0.64
N THR A 13 -3.55 6.09 -1.10
CA THR A 13 -3.40 4.83 -1.85
C THR A 13 -2.68 5.00 -3.18
N GLU A 14 -2.89 6.07 -3.95
CA GLU A 14 -2.23 6.17 -5.27
C GLU A 14 -0.73 6.44 -5.13
N ARG A 15 -0.33 7.41 -4.31
CA ARG A 15 1.09 7.68 -4.07
C ARG A 15 1.76 6.52 -3.34
N GLN A 16 1.06 5.88 -2.41
CA GLN A 16 1.58 4.73 -1.67
C GLN A 16 1.74 3.51 -2.57
N ARG A 17 0.76 3.24 -3.45
CA ARG A 17 0.82 2.18 -4.45
C ARG A 17 1.94 2.41 -5.47
N LEU A 18 2.12 3.65 -5.94
CA LEU A 18 3.24 4.01 -6.82
C LEU A 18 4.61 3.84 -6.15
N ALA A 19 4.71 4.14 -4.84
CA ALA A 19 5.92 3.86 -4.08
C ALA A 19 6.22 2.36 -4.00
N CYS A 20 5.21 1.53 -3.67
CA CYS A 20 5.36 0.07 -3.70
C CYS A 20 5.73 -0.46 -5.10
N MET A 21 5.19 0.14 -6.16
CA MET A 21 5.52 -0.26 -7.53
C MET A 21 6.99 0.04 -7.85
N THR A 22 7.50 1.19 -7.41
CA THR A 22 8.91 1.57 -7.58
C THR A 22 9.82 0.61 -6.82
N ASP A 23 9.52 0.36 -5.54
CA ASP A 23 10.27 -0.59 -4.70
C ASP A 23 10.22 -2.02 -5.26
N ALA A 24 9.08 -2.45 -5.79
CA ALA A 24 8.91 -3.75 -6.43
C ALA A 24 9.77 -3.87 -7.69
N MET A 25 9.84 -2.83 -8.53
CA MET A 25 10.69 -2.85 -9.72
C MET A 25 12.18 -2.83 -9.34
N THR A 26 12.58 -2.08 -8.32
CA THR A 26 13.98 -1.98 -7.89
C THR A 26 14.47 -3.24 -7.17
N LEU A 27 13.68 -3.80 -6.25
CA LEU A 27 14.09 -4.91 -5.38
C LEU A 27 13.58 -6.28 -5.86
N CYS A 28 12.42 -6.31 -6.51
CA CYS A 28 11.65 -7.51 -6.82
C CYS A 28 11.35 -7.67 -8.33
N SER A 29 12.11 -7.00 -9.21
CA SER A 29 11.91 -7.07 -10.66
C SER A 29 11.97 -8.48 -11.23
N ARG A 30 12.74 -9.38 -10.60
CA ARG A 30 12.80 -10.81 -10.94
C ARG A 30 11.49 -11.58 -10.73
N ASP A 31 10.61 -11.03 -9.90
CA ASP A 31 9.34 -11.63 -9.49
C ASP A 31 8.16 -11.04 -10.28
N VAL A 32 8.40 -10.01 -11.12
CA VAL A 32 7.41 -9.46 -12.07
C VAL A 32 7.20 -10.46 -13.22
N PRO A 33 5.94 -10.71 -13.66
CA PRO A 33 4.69 -10.02 -13.31
C PRO A 33 3.88 -10.66 -12.18
N ASP A 34 4.41 -11.64 -11.45
CA ASP A 34 3.69 -12.37 -10.41
C ASP A 34 3.45 -11.51 -9.16
N SER A 35 2.26 -10.92 -9.02
CA SER A 35 1.91 -10.08 -7.87
C SER A 35 2.07 -10.78 -6.52
N ARG A 36 1.75 -12.08 -6.44
CA ARG A 36 1.96 -12.88 -5.20
C ARG A 36 3.45 -13.09 -4.88
N ARG A 37 4.33 -13.17 -5.88
CA ARG A 37 5.77 -13.26 -5.65
C ARG A 37 6.33 -11.90 -5.24
N ILE A 38 5.88 -10.84 -5.91
CA ILE A 38 6.23 -9.45 -5.58
C ILE A 38 5.84 -9.14 -4.13
N GLU A 39 4.62 -9.45 -3.70
CA GLU A 39 4.19 -9.20 -2.31
C GLU A 39 5.08 -9.93 -1.29
N ARG A 40 5.42 -11.20 -1.54
CA ARG A 40 6.36 -11.95 -0.69
C ARG A 40 7.77 -11.35 -0.70
N CYS A 41 8.23 -10.89 -1.85
CA CYS A 41 9.54 -10.23 -1.97
C CYS A 41 9.56 -8.89 -1.22
N LEU A 42 8.51 -8.07 -1.37
CA LEU A 42 8.36 -6.81 -0.64
C LEU A 42 8.28 -7.05 0.88
N ARG A 43 7.49 -8.03 1.34
CA ARG A 43 7.42 -8.41 2.77
C ARG A 43 8.76 -8.88 3.33
N ARG A 44 9.57 -9.60 2.54
CA ARG A 44 10.94 -9.99 2.93
C ARG A 44 11.92 -8.82 2.98
N ASN A 45 11.63 -7.77 2.21
CA ASN A 45 12.42 -6.55 2.15
C ASN A 45 11.70 -5.39 2.86
N TYR A 46 10.82 -5.69 3.83
CA TYR A 46 9.98 -4.68 4.46
C TYR A 46 10.81 -3.55 5.10
N ASP A 47 11.98 -3.84 5.65
CA ASP A 47 12.90 -2.83 6.19
C ASP A 47 13.63 -1.99 5.12
N ARG A 48 13.58 -2.41 3.84
CA ARG A 48 14.26 -1.76 2.70
C ARG A 48 13.32 -1.01 1.77
N ILE A 49 12.02 -1.25 1.88
CA ILE A 49 11.00 -0.55 1.10
C ILE A 49 10.66 0.80 1.75
N SER A 50 10.01 1.65 0.99
CA SER A 50 9.59 2.98 1.43
C SER A 50 8.49 2.89 2.51
N ALA A 51 8.52 3.77 3.50
CA ALA A 51 7.43 3.93 4.50
C ALA A 51 6.00 3.97 3.91
N PRO A 52 5.74 4.64 2.77
CA PRO A 52 4.44 4.53 2.11
C PRO A 52 4.07 3.11 1.67
N CYS A 53 5.03 2.32 1.18
CA CYS A 53 4.79 0.94 0.76
C CYS A 53 4.56 0.00 1.95
N GLN A 54 5.26 0.26 3.07
CA GLN A 54 5.03 -0.44 4.33
C GLN A 54 3.57 -0.32 4.78
N GLY A 55 3.03 0.90 4.78
CA GLY A 55 1.63 1.16 5.12
C GLY A 55 0.62 0.41 4.23
N GLU A 56 0.91 0.26 2.93
CA GLU A 56 0.06 -0.54 2.02
C GLU A 56 0.13 -2.03 2.32
N LEU A 57 1.31 -2.55 2.66
CA LEU A 57 1.46 -3.96 3.05
C LEU A 57 0.74 -4.25 4.37
N ASP A 58 0.76 -3.32 5.33
CA ASP A 58 0.02 -3.44 6.58
C ASP A 58 -1.49 -3.33 6.34
N ALA A 59 -1.93 -2.37 5.53
CA ALA A 59 -3.33 -2.22 5.14
C ALA A 59 -3.84 -3.45 4.36
N ALA A 60 -3.04 -4.01 3.46
CA ALA A 60 -3.37 -5.23 2.73
C ALA A 60 -3.40 -6.45 3.66
N SER A 61 -2.53 -6.51 4.67
CA SER A 61 -2.56 -7.55 5.70
C SER A 61 -3.79 -7.45 6.59
N ALA A 62 -4.21 -6.23 6.93
CA ALA A 62 -5.45 -5.97 7.63
C ALA A 62 -6.67 -6.36 6.78
N ALA A 63 -6.68 -6.02 5.49
CA ALA A 63 -7.75 -6.42 4.56
C ALA A 63 -7.81 -7.95 4.32
N ALA A 64 -6.66 -8.64 4.37
CA ALA A 64 -6.61 -10.10 4.29
C ALA A 64 -7.21 -10.79 5.53
N ASN A 65 -7.39 -10.05 6.63
CA ASN A 65 -8.17 -10.48 7.78
C ASN A 65 -9.54 -9.76 7.76
N PRO A 66 -10.60 -10.34 7.19
CA PRO A 66 -11.92 -9.69 7.17
C PRO A 66 -12.54 -9.46 8.57
N ASN A 67 -11.89 -9.92 9.64
CA ASN A 67 -12.26 -9.65 11.03
C ASN A 67 -11.42 -8.51 11.67
N ALA A 68 -10.37 -8.04 11.02
CA ALA A 68 -9.67 -6.82 11.41
C ALA A 68 -10.48 -5.65 10.87
N GLY A 69 -11.39 -5.15 11.71
CA GLY A 69 -12.24 -4.00 11.40
C GLY A 69 -11.46 -2.89 10.73
N VAL A 70 -11.96 -2.48 9.57
CA VAL A 70 -11.59 -1.23 8.93
C VAL A 70 -11.68 -0.10 9.97
N PRO A 71 -10.64 0.69 10.25
CA PRO A 71 -10.83 1.99 10.89
C PRO A 71 -11.39 2.94 9.83
N GLY A 72 -12.64 2.70 9.45
CA GLY A 72 -13.52 3.64 8.80
C GLY A 72 -14.65 3.92 9.77
N THR A 73 -14.84 5.20 10.12
CA THR A 73 -15.92 5.75 10.95
C THR A 73 -15.58 5.95 12.44
N SER A 74 -15.16 7.16 12.78
CA SER A 74 -15.51 7.80 14.04
C SER A 74 -16.05 9.20 13.73
N ARG A 75 -17.22 9.50 14.30
CA ARG A 75 -18.25 10.47 13.88
C ARG A 75 -17.80 11.93 13.79
#